data_AF-A0A327J8M1-F1
#
_entry.id   AF-A0A327J8M1-F1
#
_cell.length_a   1.000
_cell.length_b   1.000
_cell.length_c   1.000
_cell.angle_alpha   90.00
_cell.angle_beta   90.00
_cell.angle_gamma   90.00
#
_symmetry.space_group_name_H-M   'P 1'
#
loop_
_entity.id
_entity.type
_entity.pdbx_description
1 polymer ?
#
loop_
_entity_poly.entity_id
_entity_poly.type
_entity_poly.pdbx_seq_one_letter_code
_entity_poly.pdbx_strand_id
1 'polypeptide(L)'
;MATARSITKFENSLKEFLINAMADKYGDAHSYAYRYNNLKVYMDPKREDEPHFYVQIGISEACFAILDGKKLEGGLGAEDGYVKRWSDRSNINNELKNHWKVIKEAIAAEEEEDATKKSSAITALRRAEASQTELNVDMTGTGIDKTKREELERKQKRFVGLKKDIDKNKHNNP
;
A
#
# COMPACT_ATOMS: atom_id res chain seq x y z
N MET A 1 -7.30 24.86 -7.22
CA MET A 1 -6.55 23.61 -7.49
C MET A 1 -7.17 22.51 -6.65
N ALA A 2 -8.02 21.67 -7.24
CA ALA A 2 -8.56 20.50 -6.55
C ALA A 2 -7.43 19.47 -6.47
N THR A 3 -6.92 19.30 -5.25
CA THR A 3 -5.69 18.64 -4.84
C THR A 3 -5.64 17.16 -5.24
N ALA A 4 -4.45 16.69 -5.62
CA ALA A 4 -4.08 15.29 -5.62
C ALA A 4 -4.51 14.65 -4.29
N ARG A 5 -5.61 13.90 -4.28
CA ARG A 5 -6.21 13.33 -3.08
C ARG A 5 -5.43 12.05 -2.76
N SER A 6 -4.51 12.15 -1.82
CA SER A 6 -3.76 11.01 -1.28
C SER A 6 -4.73 10.06 -0.57
N ILE A 7 -4.53 8.75 -0.76
CA ILE A 7 -5.47 7.72 -0.38
C ILE A 7 -4.78 6.79 0.62
N THR A 8 -4.92 7.11 1.89
CA THR A 8 -4.17 6.48 2.99
C THR A 8 -4.33 4.95 3.06
N LYS A 9 -5.50 4.41 2.69
CA LYS A 9 -5.70 2.95 2.64
C LYS A 9 -4.80 2.26 1.60
N PHE A 10 -4.57 2.89 0.44
CA PHE A 10 -3.67 2.36 -0.58
C PHE A 10 -2.21 2.53 -0.15
N GLU A 11 -1.88 3.65 0.52
CA GLU A 11 -0.55 3.90 1.07
C GLU A 11 -0.15 2.83 2.08
N ASN A 12 -1.02 2.55 3.07
CA ASN A 12 -0.77 1.53 4.08
C ASN A 12 -0.64 0.14 3.45
N SER A 13 -1.55 -0.21 2.53
CA SER A 13 -1.54 -1.49 1.83
C SER A 13 -0.26 -1.71 1.02
N LEU A 14 0.14 -0.71 0.23
CA LEU A 14 1.36 -0.79 -0.58
C LEU A 14 2.61 -0.80 0.30
N LYS A 15 2.64 0.03 1.36
CA LYS A 15 3.75 0.05 2.34
C LYS A 15 3.94 -1.31 3.00
N GLU A 16 2.87 -1.94 3.50
CA GLU A 16 2.95 -3.28 4.09
C GLU A 16 3.46 -4.31 3.07
N PHE A 17 2.94 -4.26 1.85
CA PHE A 17 3.37 -5.15 0.77
C PHE A 17 4.86 -5.00 0.45
N LEU A 18 5.36 -3.78 0.28
CA LEU A 18 6.76 -3.49 -0.02
C LEU A 18 7.69 -3.91 1.11
N ILE A 19 7.36 -3.58 2.37
CA ILE A 19 8.17 -3.99 3.53
C ILE A 19 8.30 -5.51 3.57
N ASN A 20 7.20 -6.24 3.39
CA ASN A 20 7.21 -7.70 3.42
C ASN A 20 8.01 -8.29 2.25
N ALA A 21 7.83 -7.75 1.04
CA ALA A 21 8.52 -8.24 -0.14
C ALA A 21 10.04 -7.99 -0.11
N MET A 22 10.46 -6.88 0.51
CA MET A 22 11.88 -6.52 0.63
C MET A 22 12.54 -7.19 1.84
N ALA A 23 11.81 -7.35 2.95
CA ALA A 23 12.28 -8.09 4.13
C ALA A 23 12.54 -9.57 3.81
N ASP A 24 11.68 -10.21 3.02
CA ASP A 24 11.88 -11.60 2.60
C ASP A 24 13.15 -11.77 1.76
N LYS A 25 13.45 -10.80 0.90
CA LYS A 25 14.62 -10.85 0.00
C LYS A 25 15.94 -10.47 0.68
N TYR A 26 15.94 -9.53 1.61
CA TYR A 26 17.17 -8.91 2.15
C TYR A 26 17.29 -8.96 3.69
N GLY A 27 16.27 -9.44 4.41
CA GLY A 27 16.34 -9.71 5.85
C GLY A 27 16.18 -8.51 6.80
N ASP A 28 16.01 -7.28 6.30
CA ASP A 28 15.96 -6.06 7.14
C ASP A 28 14.64 -5.28 6.98
N ALA A 29 13.59 -5.75 7.67
CA ALA A 29 12.28 -5.11 7.66
C ALA A 29 12.28 -3.69 8.25
N HIS A 30 13.16 -3.40 9.22
CA HIS A 30 13.14 -2.14 9.96
C HIS A 30 13.66 -0.99 9.10
N SER A 31 14.71 -1.21 8.31
CA SER A 31 15.20 -0.21 7.35
C SER A 31 14.19 0.09 6.24
N TYR A 32 13.46 -0.93 5.76
CA TYR A 32 12.39 -0.71 4.77
C TYR A 32 11.17 0.02 5.34
N ALA A 33 10.84 -0.20 6.63
CA ALA A 33 9.78 0.55 7.29
C ALA A 33 10.07 2.06 7.33
N TYR A 34 11.34 2.43 7.56
CA TYR A 34 11.77 3.83 7.49
C TYR A 34 11.75 4.35 6.04
N ARG A 35 12.23 3.57 5.08
CA ARG A 35 12.30 3.95 3.65
C ARG A 35 10.94 4.31 3.05
N TYR A 36 9.91 3.54 3.40
CA TYR A 36 8.56 3.73 2.85
C TYR A 36 7.66 4.54 3.78
N ASN A 37 8.22 5.27 4.75
CA ASN A 37 7.43 6.05 5.71
C ASN A 37 6.71 7.25 5.07
N ASN A 38 7.29 7.82 4.02
CA ASN A 38 6.72 8.94 3.26
C ASN A 38 6.10 8.49 1.94
N LEU A 39 5.76 7.20 1.80
CA LEU A 39 5.09 6.68 0.62
C LEU A 39 3.72 7.34 0.49
N LYS A 40 3.42 7.85 -0.71
CA LYS A 40 2.11 8.40 -1.04
C LYS A 40 1.52 7.71 -2.25
N VAL A 41 0.21 7.52 -2.23
CA VAL A 41 -0.57 7.00 -3.35
C VAL A 41 -1.71 7.97 -3.59
N TYR A 42 -1.81 8.48 -4.81
CA TYR A 42 -2.82 9.45 -5.18
C TYR A 42 -3.27 9.26 -6.64
N MET A 43 -4.39 9.88 -7.01
CA MET A 43 -4.91 9.87 -8.37
C MET A 43 -5.13 11.30 -8.83
N ASP A 44 -4.90 11.57 -10.12
CA ASP A 44 -5.13 12.88 -10.71
C ASP A 44 -5.85 12.78 -12.06
N PRO A 45 -7.19 12.63 -12.06
CA PRO A 45 -7.96 12.52 -13.30
C PRO A 45 -7.94 13.77 -14.19
N LYS A 46 -7.32 14.87 -13.76
CA LYS A 46 -7.15 16.08 -14.58
C LYS A 46 -5.87 16.06 -15.39
N ARG A 47 -4.87 15.27 -14.98
CA ARG A 47 -3.62 15.10 -15.72
C ARG A 47 -3.79 14.14 -16.88
N GLU A 48 -4.47 13.02 -16.66
CA GLU A 48 -4.70 12.03 -17.70
C GLU A 48 -6.12 11.45 -17.66
N ASP A 49 -6.71 11.28 -18.84
CA ASP A 49 -8.06 10.76 -19.02
C ASP A 49 -8.17 9.26 -18.70
N GLU A 50 -7.09 8.52 -18.98
CA GLU A 50 -7.00 7.09 -18.73
C GLU A 50 -6.95 6.80 -17.23
N PRO A 51 -7.61 5.74 -16.73
CA PRO A 51 -7.54 5.36 -15.32
C PRO A 51 -6.11 5.07 -14.86
N HIS A 52 -5.58 5.91 -13.97
CA HIS A 52 -4.21 5.83 -13.50
C HIS A 52 -4.09 6.17 -12.00
N PHE A 53 -2.94 5.82 -11.42
CA PHE A 53 -2.56 6.22 -10.07
C PHE A 53 -1.06 6.53 -10.01
N TYR A 54 -0.69 7.43 -9.11
CA TYR A 54 0.68 7.79 -8.83
C TYR A 54 1.14 7.14 -7.54
N VAL A 55 2.41 6.74 -7.53
CA VAL A 55 3.12 6.33 -6.33
C VAL A 55 4.34 7.21 -6.18
N GLN A 56 4.48 7.82 -5.02
CA GLN A 56 5.63 8.64 -4.65
C GLN A 56 6.37 7.99 -3.48
N ILE A 57 7.69 7.79 -3.62
CA ILE A 57 8.57 7.26 -2.58
C ILE A 57 9.80 8.17 -2.51
N GLY A 58 9.94 8.93 -1.42
CA GLY A 58 10.99 9.95 -1.33
C GLY A 58 10.85 11.00 -2.43
N ILE A 59 11.90 11.17 -3.23
CA ILE A 59 11.93 12.08 -4.38
C ILE A 59 11.48 11.41 -5.69
N SER A 60 11.28 10.10 -5.68
CA SER A 60 10.90 9.33 -6.88
C SER A 60 9.38 9.26 -6.99
N GLU A 61 8.89 9.36 -8.22
CA GLU A 61 7.46 9.27 -8.54
C GLU A 61 7.29 8.48 -9.83
N ALA A 62 6.23 7.67 -9.88
CA ALA A 62 5.81 6.97 -11.09
C ALA A 62 4.29 6.92 -11.21
N CYS A 63 3.83 6.96 -12.46
CA CYS A 63 2.43 6.83 -12.84
C CYS A 63 2.19 5.44 -13.43
N PHE A 64 1.12 4.79 -12.98
CA PHE A 64 0.73 3.45 -13.43
C PHE A 64 -0.72 3.43 -13.88
N ALA A 65 -0.98 2.75 -14.99
CA ALA A 65 -2.33 2.48 -15.47
C ALA A 65 -3.02 1.47 -14.54
N ILE A 66 -4.28 1.76 -14.18
CA ILE A 66 -5.09 0.87 -13.33
C ILE A 66 -5.53 -0.39 -14.09
N LEU A 67 -5.66 -0.31 -15.42
CA LEU A 67 -6.19 -1.39 -16.24
C LEU A 67 -5.27 -2.62 -16.32
N ASP A 68 -3.99 -2.40 -16.55
CA ASP A 68 -2.98 -3.44 -16.82
C ASP A 68 -1.74 -3.35 -15.90
N GLY A 69 -1.71 -2.36 -15.01
CA GLY A 69 -0.57 -2.10 -14.13
C GLY A 69 0.66 -1.59 -14.89
N LYS A 70 0.51 -1.20 -16.15
CA LYS A 70 1.63 -0.72 -16.97
C LYS A 70 2.07 0.65 -16.48
N LYS A 71 3.38 0.85 -16.40
CA LYS A 71 3.95 2.16 -16.09
C LYS A 71 3.72 3.10 -17.28
N LEU A 72 3.12 4.26 -17.01
CA LEU A 72 2.85 5.32 -17.97
C LEU A 72 4.00 6.33 -17.96
N GLU A 73 4.36 6.84 -16.78
CA GLU A 73 5.39 7.87 -16.61
C GLU A 73 6.25 7.65 -15.38
N GLY A 74 7.43 8.29 -15.35
CA GLY A 74 8.33 8.29 -14.20
C GLY A 74 9.00 6.94 -13.91
N GLY A 75 9.42 6.77 -12.66
CA GLY A 75 10.05 5.53 -12.21
C GLY A 75 10.46 5.55 -10.75
N LEU A 76 10.28 4.39 -10.10
CA LEU A 76 10.68 4.12 -8.72
C LEU A 76 11.92 3.22 -8.65
N GLY A 77 12.50 2.85 -9.79
CA GLY A 77 13.65 1.95 -9.84
C GLY A 77 13.25 0.50 -9.58
N ALA A 78 13.83 -0.14 -8.56
CA ALA A 78 13.58 -1.55 -8.27
C ALA A 78 12.14 -1.81 -7.83
N GLU A 79 11.49 -0.81 -7.25
CA GLU A 79 10.14 -0.84 -6.72
C GLU A 79 9.06 -0.90 -7.81
N ASP A 80 9.34 -0.49 -9.05
CA ASP A 80 8.34 -0.47 -10.16
C ASP A 80 7.66 -1.84 -10.34
N GLY A 81 8.46 -2.91 -10.34
CA GLY A 81 7.94 -4.26 -10.49
C GLY A 81 7.12 -4.75 -9.29
N TYR A 82 7.40 -4.23 -8.09
CA TYR A 82 6.62 -4.54 -6.89
C TYR A 82 5.29 -3.78 -6.90
N VAL A 83 5.28 -2.52 -7.31
CA VAL A 83 4.04 -1.74 -7.44
C VAL A 83 3.09 -2.40 -8.43
N LYS A 84 3.59 -2.82 -9.61
CA LYS A 84 2.78 -3.56 -10.58
C LYS A 84 2.17 -4.83 -9.96
N ARG A 85 2.98 -5.66 -9.30
CA ARG A 85 2.49 -6.89 -8.65
C ARG A 85 1.44 -6.61 -7.58
N TRP A 86 1.56 -5.51 -6.85
CA TRP A 86 0.57 -5.10 -5.86
C TRP A 86 -0.74 -4.65 -6.51
N SER A 87 -0.66 -3.82 -7.55
CA SER A 87 -1.84 -3.28 -8.24
C SER A 87 -2.57 -4.31 -9.10
N ASP A 88 -1.90 -5.38 -9.53
CA ASP A 88 -2.49 -6.48 -10.30
C ASP A 88 -3.37 -7.40 -9.45
N ARG A 89 -3.29 -7.32 -8.12
CA ARG A 89 -4.10 -8.13 -7.22
C ARG A 89 -5.57 -7.75 -7.36
N SER A 90 -6.45 -8.73 -7.54
CA SER A 90 -7.87 -8.49 -7.84
C SER A 90 -8.56 -7.57 -6.83
N ASN A 91 -8.31 -7.76 -5.52
CA ASN A 91 -8.88 -6.92 -4.47
C ASN A 91 -8.38 -5.47 -4.54
N ILE A 92 -7.07 -5.27 -4.77
CA ILE A 92 -6.46 -3.94 -4.91
C ILE A 92 -6.92 -3.27 -6.20
N ASN A 93 -6.88 -3.99 -7.32
CA ASN A 93 -7.26 -3.50 -8.63
C ASN A 93 -8.72 -3.06 -8.68
N ASN A 94 -9.63 -3.88 -8.13
CA ASN A 94 -11.05 -3.54 -8.04
C ASN A 94 -11.27 -2.29 -7.20
N GLU A 95 -10.56 -2.15 -6.08
CA GLU A 95 -10.67 -0.97 -5.25
C GLU A 95 -10.10 0.28 -5.92
N LEU A 96 -8.96 0.19 -6.61
CA LEU A 96 -8.39 1.28 -7.41
C LEU A 96 -9.38 1.75 -8.47
N LYS A 97 -10.02 0.80 -9.20
CA LYS A 97 -11.06 1.09 -10.20
C LYS A 97 -12.28 1.77 -9.58
N ASN A 98 -12.75 1.30 -8.43
CA ASN A 98 -13.88 1.88 -7.73
C ASN A 98 -13.57 3.30 -7.26
N HIS A 99 -12.40 3.50 -6.67
CA HIS A 99 -12.00 4.81 -6.17
C HIS A 99 -11.80 5.82 -7.30
N TRP A 100 -11.23 5.40 -8.43
CA TRP A 100 -11.13 6.22 -9.63
C TRP A 100 -12.50 6.73 -10.12
N LYS A 101 -13.51 5.86 -10.16
CA LYS A 101 -14.88 6.24 -10.53
C LYS A 101 -15.45 7.29 -9.58
N VAL A 102 -15.31 7.08 -8.27
CA VAL A 102 -15.79 8.03 -7.25
C VAL A 102 -15.12 9.40 -7.41
N ILE A 103 -13.81 9.46 -7.70
CA ILE A 103 -13.11 10.73 -7.93
C ILE A 103 -13.63 11.40 -9.21
N LYS A 104 -13.78 10.67 -10.32
CA LYS A 104 -14.30 11.23 -11.57
C LYS A 104 -15.73 11.77 -11.41
N GLU A 105 -16.60 11.02 -10.73
CA GLU A 105 -17.96 11.46 -10.39
C GLU A 105 -17.94 12.73 -9.53
N ALA A 106 -17.01 12.81 -8.56
CA ALA A 106 -16.87 14.00 -7.73
C ALA A 106 -16.38 15.23 -8.50
N ILE A 107 -15.43 15.06 -9.42
CA ILE A 107 -14.96 16.15 -10.29
C ILE A 107 -16.09 16.62 -11.22
N ALA A 108 -16.80 15.69 -11.87
CA ALA A 108 -17.92 16.04 -12.74
C ALA A 108 -19.04 16.78 -11.99
N ALA A 109 -19.35 16.36 -10.76
CA ALA A 109 -20.32 17.05 -9.92
C ALA A 109 -19.86 18.45 -9.46
N GLU A 110 -18.55 18.66 -9.25
CA GLU A 110 -18.00 19.99 -8.96
C GLU A 110 -18.17 20.96 -10.16
N GLU A 111 -18.11 20.43 -11.39
CA GLU A 111 -18.25 21.19 -12.65
C GLU A 111 -19.71 21.53 -13.01
N GLU A 112 -20.69 20.72 -12.63
CA GLU A 112 -22.12 21.06 -12.79
C GLU A 112 -22.56 22.16 -11.80
N GLU A 113 -23.55 23.02 -12.10
CA GLU A 113 -24.04 24.05 -11.14
C GLU A 113 -25.04 23.51 -10.10
N ASP A 114 -25.49 22.25 -10.22
CA ASP A 114 -26.49 21.65 -9.34
C ASP A 114 -25.92 21.34 -7.94
N ALA A 115 -26.33 22.13 -6.95
CA ALA A 115 -25.90 22.01 -5.56
C ALA A 115 -26.23 20.65 -4.91
N THR A 116 -27.28 19.98 -5.38
CA THR A 116 -27.72 18.67 -4.84
C THR A 116 -26.74 17.58 -5.23
N LYS A 117 -26.32 17.58 -6.50
CA LYS A 117 -25.32 16.65 -7.03
C LYS A 117 -23.94 16.89 -6.40
N LYS A 118 -23.52 18.14 -6.25
CA LYS A 118 -22.29 18.51 -5.50
C LYS A 118 -22.25 17.92 -4.10
N SER A 119 -23.33 18.11 -3.34
CA SER A 119 -23.44 17.61 -1.96
C SER A 119 -23.34 16.09 -1.90
N SER A 120 -24.01 15.37 -2.81
CA SER A 120 -23.99 13.92 -2.87
C SER A 120 -22.60 13.36 -3.21
N ALA A 121 -21.92 13.95 -4.18
CA ALA A 121 -20.58 13.58 -4.60
C ALA A 121 -19.52 13.81 -3.51
N ILE A 122 -19.58 14.97 -2.84
CA ILE A 122 -18.71 15.27 -1.69
C ILE A 122 -18.94 14.26 -0.58
N THR A 123 -20.19 13.86 -0.33
CA THR A 123 -20.54 12.85 0.67
C THR A 123 -20.02 11.46 0.29
N ALA A 124 -20.13 11.07 -0.98
CA ALA A 124 -19.62 9.80 -1.49
C ALA A 124 -18.09 9.73 -1.41
N LEU A 125 -17.40 10.81 -1.81
CA LEU A 125 -15.96 10.93 -1.68
C LEU A 125 -15.51 10.83 -0.22
N ARG A 126 -16.12 11.61 0.68
CA ARG A 126 -15.83 11.55 2.12
C ARG A 126 -16.04 10.15 2.68
N ARG A 127 -17.07 9.42 2.23
CA ARG A 127 -17.32 8.04 2.65
C ARG A 127 -16.25 7.09 2.11
N ALA A 128 -15.80 7.27 0.88
CA ALA A 128 -14.74 6.46 0.26
C ALA A 128 -13.35 6.74 0.84
N GLU A 129 -13.11 7.97 1.32
CA GLU A 129 -11.90 8.36 2.06
C GLU A 129 -11.95 7.89 3.52
N ALA A 130 -13.11 8.02 4.18
CA ALA A 130 -13.32 7.59 5.56
C ALA A 130 -13.55 6.08 5.72
N SER A 131 -13.70 5.33 4.62
CA SER A 131 -13.75 3.88 4.68
C SER A 131 -12.37 3.37 5.16
N GLN A 132 -12.24 3.17 6.47
CA GLN A 132 -11.09 2.54 7.11
C GLN A 132 -11.05 1.02 6.86
N THR A 133 -11.69 0.54 5.80
CA THR A 133 -11.63 -0.87 5.42
C THR A 133 -10.20 -1.13 4.94
N GLU A 134 -9.39 -1.69 5.84
CA GLU A 134 -8.01 -2.08 5.56
C GLU A 134 -7.97 -3.00 4.33
N LEU A 135 -7.15 -2.63 3.36
CA LEU A 135 -6.94 -3.42 2.15
C LEU A 135 -5.93 -4.54 2.46
N ASN A 136 -6.46 -5.64 2.97
CA ASN A 136 -5.67 -6.84 3.26
C ASN A 136 -5.05 -7.38 1.98
N VAL A 137 -3.73 -7.47 1.96
CA VAL A 137 -2.97 -8.04 0.84
C VAL A 137 -2.74 -9.53 1.13
N ASP A 138 -3.33 -10.41 0.31
CA ASP A 138 -3.03 -11.84 0.35
C ASP A 138 -1.61 -12.11 -0.15
N MET A 139 -0.67 -12.40 0.75
CA MET A 139 0.74 -12.54 0.41
C MET A 139 1.07 -13.86 -0.32
N THR A 140 0.17 -14.85 -0.29
CA THR A 140 0.42 -16.21 -0.79
C THR A 140 0.65 -16.27 -2.31
N GLY A 141 -0.03 -15.43 -3.09
CA GLY A 141 0.12 -15.33 -4.55
C GLY A 141 1.41 -14.67 -5.06
N THR A 142 2.27 -14.16 -4.16
CA THR A 142 3.52 -13.45 -4.52
C THR A 142 4.80 -14.22 -4.18
N GLY A 143 4.69 -15.47 -3.71
CA GLY A 143 5.82 -16.24 -3.18
C GLY A 143 6.27 -15.79 -1.78
N ILE A 144 5.60 -14.80 -1.20
CA ILE A 144 5.86 -14.26 0.14
C ILE A 144 4.94 -14.99 1.13
N ASP A 145 5.45 -16.02 1.79
CA ASP A 145 4.67 -16.85 2.69
C ASP A 145 4.72 -16.32 4.13
N LYS A 146 3.63 -15.69 4.60
CA LYS A 146 3.51 -15.21 5.99
C LYS A 146 3.68 -16.35 7.00
N THR A 147 3.33 -17.60 6.65
CA THR A 147 3.46 -18.74 7.57
C THR A 147 4.93 -19.02 7.91
N LYS A 148 5.84 -18.92 6.92
CA LYS A 148 7.28 -19.09 7.15
C LYS A 148 7.85 -18.02 8.07
N ARG A 149 7.42 -16.77 7.91
CA ARG A 149 7.86 -15.66 8.76
C ARG A 149 7.34 -15.79 10.18
N GLU A 150 6.07 -16.11 10.36
CA GLU A 150 5.50 -16.40 11.68
C GLU A 150 6.17 -17.60 12.35
N GLU A 151 6.53 -18.63 11.57
CA GLU A 151 7.25 -19.80 12.06
C GLU A 151 8.69 -19.45 12.47
N LEU A 152 9.38 -18.61 11.70
CA LEU A 152 10.71 -18.08 12.02
C LEU A 152 10.68 -17.21 13.29
N GLU A 153 9.71 -16.30 13.41
CA GLU A 153 9.53 -15.47 14.61
C GLU A 153 9.18 -16.33 15.84
N ARG A 154 8.35 -17.37 15.67
CA ARG A 154 8.08 -18.37 16.73
C ARG A 154 9.34 -19.13 17.12
N LYS A 155 10.16 -19.57 16.16
CA LYS A 155 11.44 -20.26 16.42
C LYS A 155 12.43 -19.34 17.14
N GLN A 156 12.59 -18.09 16.71
CA GLN A 156 13.45 -17.11 17.38
C GLN A 156 13.00 -16.85 18.83
N LYS A 157 11.70 -16.64 19.07
CA LYS A 157 11.17 -16.47 20.44
C LYS A 157 11.45 -17.68 21.33
N ARG A 158 11.32 -18.91 20.80
CA ARG A 158 11.67 -20.15 21.51
C ARG A 158 13.16 -20.23 21.85
N PHE A 159 14.05 -19.86 20.92
CA PHE A 159 15.50 -19.85 21.16
C PHE A 159 15.93 -18.82 22.20
N VAL A 160 15.32 -17.63 22.20
CA VAL A 160 15.60 -16.60 23.23
C VAL A 160 15.15 -17.07 24.62
N GLY A 161 14.00 -17.75 24.71
CA GLY A 161 13.54 -18.39 25.95
C GLY A 161 14.54 -19.42 26.47
N LEU A 162 14.97 -20.35 25.59
CA LEU A 162 15.92 -21.41 25.94
C LEU A 162 17.27 -20.84 26.42
N LYS A 163 17.77 -19.77 25.78
CA LYS A 163 19.02 -19.11 26.19
C LYS A 163 18.89 -18.48 27.59
N LYS A 164 17.76 -17.83 27.89
CA LYS A 164 17.48 -17.30 29.23
C LYS A 164 17.42 -18.40 30.30
N ASP A 165 16.88 -19.56 29.97
CA ASP A 165 16.78 -20.68 30.91
C ASP A 165 18.15 -21.33 31.18
N ILE A 166 19.00 -21.44 30.15
CA ILE A 166 20.38 -21.91 30.28
C ILE A 166 21.24 -20.93 31.11
N ASP A 167 21.11 -19.62 30.86
CA ASP A 167 21.86 -18.60 31.60
C ASP A 167 21.43 -18.52 33.08
N LYS A 168 20.15 -18.76 33.39
CA LYS A 168 19.66 -18.91 34.77
C LYS A 168 20.24 -20.14 35.48
N ASN A 169 20.34 -21.27 34.78
CA ASN A 169 20.90 -22.50 35.37
C ASN A 169 22.41 -22.41 35.65
N LYS A 170 23.16 -21.56 34.93
CA LYS A 170 24.58 -21.30 35.22
C LYS A 170 24.81 -20.45 36.47
N HIS A 171 23.84 -19.64 36.89
CA HIS A 171 23.95 -18.78 38.08
C HIS A 171 23.51 -19.46 39.38
N ASN A 172 22.92 -20.65 39.30
CA ASN A 172 22.34 -21.36 40.46
C ASN A 172 23.14 -22.61 40.89
N ASN A 173 24.34 -22.83 40.35
CA ASN A 173 25.21 -23.91 40.81
C ASN A 173 26.35 -23.33 41.67
N PRO A 174 26.29 -23.45 43.02
CA PRO A 174 27.44 -23.22 43.89
C PRO A 174 28.51 -24.30 43.72
#